data_AF-A0A969EJQ2-F1
#
_entry.id   AF-A0A969EJQ2-F1
#
_cell.length_a   1.000
_cell.length_b   1.000
_cell.length_c   1.000
_cell.angle_alpha   90.00
_cell.angle_beta   90.00
_cell.angle_gamma   90.00
#
_symmetry.space_group_name_H-M   'P 1'
#
loop_
_entity.id
_entity.type
_entity.pdbx_description
1 polymer ?
#
loop_
_entity_poly.entity_id
_entity_poly.type
_entity_poly.pdbx_seq_one_letter_code
_entity_poly.pdbx_strand_id
1 'polypeptide(L)'
;MSNSLSVYQPDGFPVTPAEPWIQFKIETIKAYLNLFVHQVAAKVDEIVFVDLFSGNGMYTLGPSNEMFPGSALMALAQDLPIHRFVFCERDSDALRILKNTGKPVFQREKCNPA
;
A
#
# COMPACT_ATOMS: atom_id res chain seq x y z
N MET A 1 -8.17 10.84 20.41
CA MET A 1 -7.24 9.90 19.77
C MET A 1 -7.97 8.56 19.61
N SER A 2 -8.73 8.40 18.52
CA SER A 2 -9.38 7.12 18.22
C SER A 2 -8.39 6.30 17.41
N ASN A 3 -7.71 5.37 18.06
CA ASN A 3 -6.95 4.34 17.36
C ASN A 3 -7.97 3.29 16.91
N SER A 4 -8.70 3.57 15.82
CA SER A 4 -9.52 2.54 15.19
C SER A 4 -8.56 1.59 14.49
N LEU A 5 -8.18 0.51 15.18
CA LEU A 5 -7.70 -0.70 14.52
C LEU A 5 -8.84 -1.16 13.61
N SER A 6 -8.84 -0.69 12.36
CA SER A 6 -9.69 -1.26 11.34
C SER A 6 -9.24 -2.70 11.18
N VAL A 7 -9.96 -3.63 11.81
CA VAL A 7 -9.73 -5.06 11.61
C VAL A 7 -10.01 -5.32 10.13
N TYR A 8 -8.95 -5.55 9.35
CA TYR A 8 -9.08 -5.96 7.96
C TYR A 8 -9.76 -7.33 7.97
N GLN A 9 -10.96 -7.39 7.41
CA GLN A 9 -11.71 -8.63 7.32
C GLN A 9 -11.18 -9.47 6.15
N PRO A 10 -11.14 -10.81 6.28
CA PRO A 10 -10.83 -11.68 5.16
C PRO A 10 -11.81 -11.43 4.01
N ASP A 11 -11.29 -11.08 2.84
CA ASP A 11 -12.04 -10.85 1.60
C ASP A 11 -12.03 -12.10 0.69
N GLY A 12 -11.48 -13.21 1.19
CA GLY A 12 -11.32 -14.46 0.45
C GLY A 12 -10.09 -14.49 -0.46
N PHE A 13 -9.30 -13.41 -0.53
CA PHE A 13 -8.04 -13.42 -1.27
C PHE A 13 -6.88 -13.93 -0.39
N PRO A 14 -5.85 -14.56 -1.01
CA PRO A 14 -4.62 -14.89 -0.32
C PRO A 14 -4.00 -13.66 0.34
N VAL A 15 -3.54 -13.80 1.59
CA VAL A 15 -2.83 -12.78 2.36
C VAL A 15 -1.36 -13.18 2.44
N THR A 16 -0.45 -12.22 2.28
CA THR A 16 1.00 -12.52 2.28
C THR A 16 1.50 -12.72 3.71
N PRO A 17 2.08 -13.86 4.08
CA PRO A 17 2.72 -14.02 5.38
C PRO A 17 3.89 -13.05 5.52
N ALA A 18 3.96 -12.35 6.65
CA ALA A 18 4.96 -11.34 6.90
C ALA A 18 5.69 -11.58 8.23
N GLU A 19 6.99 -11.29 8.20
CA GLU A 19 7.79 -11.16 9.40
C GLU A 19 7.49 -9.82 10.10
N PRO A 20 7.65 -9.72 11.43
CA PRO A 20 7.32 -8.50 12.19
C PRO A 20 7.98 -7.21 11.67
N TRP A 21 9.17 -7.31 11.09
CA TRP A 21 9.88 -6.15 10.54
C TRP A 21 9.13 -5.49 9.38
N ILE A 22 8.27 -6.23 8.66
CA ILE A 22 7.44 -5.69 7.58
C ILE A 22 6.44 -4.68 8.14
N GLN A 23 5.80 -4.98 9.27
CA GLN A 23 4.87 -4.04 9.92
C GLN A 23 5.61 -2.76 10.32
N PHE A 24 6.80 -2.89 10.91
CA PHE A 24 7.64 -1.74 11.26
C PHE A 24 8.04 -0.92 10.02
N LYS A 25 8.37 -1.57 8.91
CA LYS A 25 8.62 -0.91 7.62
C LYS A 25 7.40 -0.12 7.16
N ILE A 26 6.19 -0.71 7.19
CA ILE A 26 4.96 -0.02 6.75
C ILE A 26 4.67 1.21 7.61
N GLU A 27 4.77 1.11 8.93
CA GLU A 27 4.57 2.26 9.82
C GLU A 27 5.62 3.36 9.59
N THR A 28 6.87 2.97 9.31
CA THR A 28 7.94 3.93 8.97
C THR A 28 7.63 4.66 7.66
N ILE A 29 7.19 3.94 6.62
CA ILE A 29 6.80 4.54 5.33
C ILE A 29 5.60 5.47 5.53
N LYS A 30 4.61 5.07 6.32
CA LYS A 30 3.43 5.89 6.63
C LYS A 30 3.84 7.21 7.29
N ALA A 31 4.70 7.16 8.31
CA ALA A 31 5.18 8.35 8.99
C ALA A 31 5.94 9.28 8.03
N TYR A 32 6.84 8.72 7.22
CA TYR A 32 7.58 9.48 6.21
C TYR A 32 6.64 10.13 5.19
N LEU A 33 5.68 9.37 4.66
CA LEU A 33 4.75 9.84 3.64
C LEU A 33 3.90 11.02 4.15
N ASN A 34 3.38 10.93 5.38
CA ASN A 34 2.63 12.02 6.01
C ASN A 34 3.47 13.30 6.10
N LEU A 35 4.69 13.21 6.65
CA LEU A 35 5.56 14.37 6.81
C LEU A 35 5.97 14.98 5.46
N PHE A 36 6.38 14.13 4.52
CA PHE A 36 6.86 14.57 3.22
C PHE A 36 5.74 15.25 2.43
N VAL A 37 4.57 14.61 2.31
CA VAL A 37 3.47 15.14 1.52
C VAL A 37 2.98 16.46 2.08
N HIS A 38 2.76 16.58 3.39
CA HIS A 38 2.36 17.87 3.99
C HIS A 38 3.38 18.98 3.74
N GLN A 39 4.68 18.66 3.74
CA GLN A 39 5.73 19.64 3.54
C GLN A 39 5.86 20.13 2.09
N VAL A 40 5.47 19.30 1.11
CA VAL A 40 5.65 19.60 -0.33
C VAL A 40 4.36 19.96 -1.05
N ALA A 41 3.17 19.62 -0.52
CA ALA A 41 1.89 19.77 -1.22
C ALA A 41 1.59 21.19 -1.73
N ALA A 42 2.04 22.23 -1.04
CA ALA A 42 1.86 23.62 -1.47
C ALA A 42 2.97 24.14 -2.41
N LYS A 43 3.94 23.30 -2.77
CA LYS A 43 5.18 23.68 -3.49
C LYS A 43 5.35 22.96 -4.82
N VAL A 44 4.48 22.00 -5.14
CA VAL A 44 4.56 21.20 -6.35
C VAL A 44 3.18 21.13 -7.00
N ASP A 45 3.15 21.08 -8.32
CA ASP A 45 1.90 20.95 -9.07
C ASP A 45 1.30 19.55 -8.94
N GLU A 46 2.13 18.55 -8.63
CA GLU A 46 1.71 17.16 -8.58
C GLU A 46 2.55 16.30 -7.64
N ILE A 47 1.89 15.36 -6.96
CA ILE A 47 2.51 14.32 -6.13
C ILE A 47 2.10 12.95 -6.66
N VAL A 48 3.08 12.14 -7.02
CA VAL A 48 2.87 10.75 -7.48
C VAL A 48 3.52 9.80 -6.49
N PHE A 49 2.73 8.86 -5.94
CA PHE A 49 3.25 7.76 -5.14
C PHE A 49 3.57 6.57 -6.06
N VAL A 50 4.78 6.05 -5.96
CA VAL A 50 5.25 4.90 -6.76
C VAL A 50 5.69 3.79 -5.81
N ASP A 51 5.03 2.62 -5.91
CA ASP A 51 5.43 1.40 -5.22
C ASP A 51 5.92 0.38 -6.25
N LEU A 52 7.18 -0.02 -6.14
CA LEU A 52 7.81 -0.93 -7.10
C LEU A 52 7.59 -2.41 -6.75
N PHE A 53 7.18 -2.71 -5.52
CA PHE A 53 7.02 -4.07 -4.99
C PHE A 53 5.74 -4.12 -4.13
N SER A 54 4.62 -3.90 -4.79
CA SER A 54 3.33 -3.61 -4.15
C SER A 54 2.70 -4.84 -3.49
N GLY A 55 3.09 -6.05 -3.93
CA GLY A 55 2.48 -7.30 -3.50
C GLY A 55 0.99 -7.37 -3.82
N ASN A 56 0.28 -8.21 -3.08
CA ASN A 56 -1.19 -8.31 -3.10
C ASN A 56 -1.88 -7.22 -2.24
N GLY A 57 -1.10 -6.36 -1.58
CA GLY A 57 -1.61 -5.26 -0.76
C GLY A 57 -1.92 -5.61 0.70
N MET A 58 -1.95 -6.88 1.10
CA MET A 58 -2.33 -7.32 2.45
C MET A 58 -1.32 -8.31 3.02
N TYR A 59 -0.98 -8.11 4.30
CA TYR A 59 -0.08 -8.97 5.06
C TYR A 59 -0.78 -9.60 6.26
N THR A 60 -0.23 -10.70 6.75
CA THR A 60 -0.62 -11.34 8.01
C THR A 60 0.62 -11.63 8.86
N LEU A 61 0.54 -11.39 10.17
CA LEU A 61 1.63 -11.71 11.11
C LEU A 61 1.47 -13.12 11.66
N GLY A 62 2.37 -14.02 11.26
CA GLY A 62 2.59 -15.30 11.93
C GLY A 62 1.32 -16.09 12.31
N PRO A 63 1.30 -16.80 13.46
CA PRO A 63 0.17 -17.61 13.89
C PRO A 63 -1.05 -16.81 14.37
N SER A 64 -0.90 -15.51 14.64
CA SER A 64 -2.00 -14.69 15.18
C SER A 64 -3.06 -14.36 14.13
N ASN A 65 -2.75 -14.56 12.84
CA ASN A 65 -3.59 -14.17 11.70
C ASN A 65 -4.01 -12.69 11.73
N GLU A 66 -3.21 -11.83 12.38
CA GLU A 66 -3.47 -10.40 12.41
C GLU A 66 -3.16 -9.79 11.05
N MET A 67 -4.20 -9.32 10.37
CA MET A 67 -4.10 -8.72 9.04
C MET A 67 -3.77 -7.23 9.10
N PHE A 68 -2.85 -6.78 8.26
CA PHE A 68 -2.46 -5.38 8.15
C PHE A 68 -2.15 -4.99 6.69
N PRO A 69 -2.30 -3.72 6.31
CA PRO A 69 -2.13 -3.29 4.93
C PRO A 69 -0.64 -3.20 4.58
N GLY A 70 -0.31 -3.58 3.34
CA GLY A 70 0.97 -3.25 2.74
C GLY A 70 1.07 -1.79 2.31
N SER A 71 2.21 -1.40 1.74
CA SER A 71 2.49 0.00 1.36
C SER A 71 1.47 0.59 0.40
N ALA A 72 1.01 -0.18 -0.60
CA ALA A 72 0.01 0.27 -1.56
C ALA A 72 -1.34 0.61 -0.91
N LEU A 73 -1.93 -0.33 -0.15
CA LEU A 73 -3.22 -0.10 0.51
C LEU A 73 -3.12 0.91 1.66
N MET A 74 -2.00 0.91 2.39
CA MET A 74 -1.72 1.91 3.43
C MET A 74 -1.70 3.32 2.85
N ALA A 75 -0.94 3.54 1.76
CA ALA A 75 -0.80 4.86 1.14
C ALA A 75 -2.15 5.34 0.59
N LEU A 76 -2.90 4.45 -0.06
CA LEU A 76 -4.25 4.73 -0.53
C LEU A 76 -5.26 5.05 0.58
N ALA A 77 -5.04 4.55 1.79
CA ALA A 77 -5.90 4.80 2.95
C ALA A 77 -5.57 6.10 3.69
N GLN A 78 -4.45 6.76 3.37
CA GLN A 78 -4.13 8.06 3.94
C GLN A 78 -4.99 9.15 3.29
N ASP A 79 -5.43 10.11 4.10
CA ASP A 79 -6.04 11.35 3.61
C ASP A 79 -4.95 12.37 3.28
N LEU A 80 -4.21 12.09 2.20
CA LEU A 80 -3.08 12.91 1.73
C LEU A 80 -3.35 13.41 0.30
N PRO A 81 -2.89 14.62 -0.06
CA PRO A 81 -3.04 15.18 -1.41
C PRO A 81 -2.10 14.53 -2.44
N ILE A 82 -2.16 13.21 -2.57
CA ILE A 82 -1.46 12.43 -3.59
C ILE A 82 -2.35 12.37 -4.83
N HIS A 83 -1.81 12.82 -5.95
CA HIS A 83 -2.56 13.01 -7.19
C HIS A 83 -2.65 11.71 -8.01
N ARG A 84 -1.58 10.90 -7.98
CA ARG A 84 -1.53 9.63 -8.69
C ARG A 84 -0.81 8.55 -7.88
N PHE A 85 -1.25 7.31 -8.07
CA PHE A 85 -0.64 6.12 -7.50
C PHE A 85 -0.22 5.18 -8.64
N VAL A 86 1.02 4.71 -8.58
CA VAL A 86 1.58 3.73 -9.51
C VAL A 86 2.04 2.53 -8.70
N PHE A 87 1.41 1.37 -8.94
CA PHE A 87 1.73 0.12 -8.27
C PHE A 87 2.31 -0.88 -9.27
N CYS A 88 3.53 -1.32 -9.02
CA CYS A 88 4.20 -2.37 -9.77
C CYS A 88 4.27 -3.63 -8.91
N GLU A 89 4.05 -4.76 -9.55
CA GLU A 89 4.23 -6.09 -8.98
C GLU A 89 4.57 -7.05 -10.11
N ARG A 90 5.55 -7.92 -9.89
CA ARG A 90 6.03 -8.90 -10.87
C ARG A 90 5.10 -10.11 -10.93
N ASP A 91 4.55 -10.53 -9.80
CA ASP A 91 3.57 -11.60 -9.74
C ASP A 91 2.20 -11.09 -10.23
N SER A 92 1.76 -11.62 -11.36
CA SER A 92 0.49 -11.25 -11.98
C SER A 92 -0.72 -11.55 -11.11
N ASP A 93 -0.67 -12.59 -10.26
CA ASP A 93 -1.79 -12.93 -9.37
C ASP A 93 -1.86 -11.98 -8.19
N ALA A 94 -0.73 -11.65 -7.57
CA ALA A 94 -0.66 -10.62 -6.53
C ALA A 94 -1.15 -9.26 -7.06
N LEU A 95 -0.72 -8.87 -8.27
CA LEU A 95 -1.19 -7.64 -8.92
C LEU A 95 -2.71 -7.66 -9.20
N ARG A 96 -3.24 -8.82 -9.61
CA ARG A 96 -4.68 -9.00 -9.85
C ARG A 96 -5.49 -8.86 -8.57
N ILE A 97 -4.99 -9.41 -7.46
CA ILE A 97 -5.61 -9.26 -6.13
C ILE A 97 -5.63 -7.79 -5.72
N LEU A 98 -4.48 -7.12 -5.78
CA LEU A 98 -4.34 -5.70 -5.40
C LEU A 98 -5.32 -4.78 -6.18
N LYS A 99 -5.57 -5.07 -7.46
CA LYS A 99 -6.55 -4.34 -8.28
C LYS A 99 -7.99 -4.51 -7.80
N ASN A 100 -8.34 -5.68 -7.28
CA ASN A 100 -9.70 -6.00 -6.85
C ASN A 100 -10.03 -5.47 -5.44
N THR A 101 -9.02 -5.10 -4.65
CA THR A 101 -9.19 -4.56 -3.28
C THR A 101 -9.69 -3.09 -3.25
N GLY A 102 -10.14 -2.54 -4.39
CA GLY A 102 -11.19 -1.52 -4.41
C GLY A 102 -10.77 -0.05 -4.45
N LYS A 103 -9.57 0.31 -4.92
CA LYS A 103 -9.21 1.72 -5.18
C LYS A 103 -8.63 1.89 -6.58
N PRO A 104 -8.88 3.01 -7.29
CA PRO A 104 -8.45 3.17 -8.68
C PRO A 104 -6.93 3.11 -8.78
N VAL A 105 -6.42 1.94 -9.17
CA VAL A 105 -5.02 1.71 -9.52
C VAL A 105 -4.83 2.16 -10.97
N PHE A 106 -4.07 3.24 -11.18
CA PHE A 106 -3.63 3.57 -12.53
C PHE A 106 -2.53 2.59 -12.94
N GLN A 107 -2.81 1.79 -13.98
CA GLN A 107 -1.79 0.94 -14.61
C GLN A 107 -0.88 1.80 -15.48
N ARG A 108 0.43 1.69 -15.31
CA ARG A 108 1.34 2.00 -16.41
C ARG A 108 1.29 0.83 -17.39
N GLU A 109 0.94 1.11 -18.64
CA GLU A 109 1.12 0.17 -19.74
C GLU A 109 2.59 -0.27 -19.78
N LYS A 110 2.83 -1.56 -19.52
CA LYS A 110 4.12 -2.26 -19.66
C LYS A 110 5.27 -1.73 -18.79
N CYS A 111 5.35 -2.17 -17.54
CA CYS A 111 6.66 -2.34 -16.90
C CYS A 111 7.37 -3.52 -17.57
N ASN A 112 8.19 -3.24 -18.58
CA ASN A 112 9.09 -4.24 -19.15
C ASN A 112 10.26 -4.45 -18.17
N PRO A 113 10.47 -5.66 -17.62
CA PRO A 113 11.71 -5.94 -16.91
C PRO A 113 12.85 -5.89 -17.93
N ALA A 114 13.82 -5.01 -17.69
CA ALA A 114 15.14 -5.14 -18.30
C ALA A 114 15.82 -6.40 -17.77
#